data_AF-J9AZR1-F1
#
_entry.id   AF-J9AZR1-F1
#
_cell.length_a   1.000
_cell.length_b   1.000
_cell.length_c   1.000
_cell.angle_alpha   90.00
_cell.angle_beta   90.00
_cell.angle_gamma   90.00
#
_symmetry.space_group_name_H-M   'P 1'
#
loop_
_entity.id
_entity.type
_entity.pdbx_description
1 polymer ?
#
loop_
_entity_poly.entity_id
_entity_poly.type
_entity_poly.pdbx_seq_one_letter_code
_entity_poly.pdbx_strand_id
1 'polypeptide(L)'
;MAKMLATMITNFAKYGEPTPTNWNGFKWTPFTNESAQYAILDLPPRKAIGSLHWPVTNFWNKETALLEKLSLREKPVQTLSEELTADERLQLAAYRRAWWALWLLVGMIALVIWISVICVVVTRCHSPRAKPYNNIVVNR
;
A
#
# COMPACT_ATOMS: atom_id res chain seq x y z
N MET A 1 -23.07 26.68 37.10
CA MET A 1 -21.72 26.18 36.76
C MET A 1 -20.72 27.31 36.55
N ALA A 2 -20.98 28.29 35.68
CA ALA A 2 -20.04 29.37 35.36
C ALA A 2 -19.51 30.16 36.59
N LYS A 3 -20.37 30.55 37.53
CA LYS A 3 -19.94 31.27 38.75
C LYS A 3 -18.95 30.45 39.59
N MET A 4 -19.22 29.16 39.79
CA MET A 4 -18.36 28.26 40.55
C MET A 4 -16.99 28.12 39.89
N LEU A 5 -16.97 27.84 38.58
CA LEU A 5 -15.73 27.71 37.81
C LEU A 5 -14.92 29.01 37.82
N ALA A 6 -15.57 30.15 37.57
CA ALA A 6 -14.91 31.46 37.57
C ALA A 6 -14.29 31.76 38.93
N THR A 7 -15.02 31.52 40.03
CA THR A 7 -14.48 31.70 41.39
C THR A 7 -13.29 30.77 41.66
N MET A 8 -13.38 29.49 41.31
CA MET A 8 -12.28 28.53 41.48
C MET A 8 -11.03 28.93 40.67
N ILE A 9 -11.19 29.37 39.42
CA ILE A 9 -10.09 29.85 38.58
C ILE A 9 -9.47 31.12 39.18
N THR A 10 -10.27 32.08 39.61
CA THR A 10 -9.74 33.31 40.22
C THR A 10 -9.05 33.06 41.55
N ASN A 11 -9.55 32.11 42.35
CA ASN A 11 -8.90 31.69 43.60
C ASN A 11 -7.57 31.01 43.31
N PHE A 12 -7.54 30.13 42.31
CA PHE A 12 -6.30 29.49 41.88
C PHE A 12 -5.26 30.52 41.41
N ALA A 13 -5.68 31.52 40.63
CA ALA A 13 -4.78 32.58 40.18
C ALA A 13 -4.24 33.44 41.35
N LYS A 14 -5.04 33.66 42.40
CA LYS A 14 -4.67 34.49 43.55
C LYS A 14 -3.85 33.76 44.61
N TYR A 15 -4.17 32.49 44.87
CA TYR A 15 -3.64 31.73 46.02
C TYR A 15 -2.91 30.44 45.63
N GLY A 16 -2.97 30.01 44.36
CA GLY A 16 -2.50 28.70 43.93
C GLY A 16 -3.42 27.53 44.33
N GLU A 17 -4.52 27.80 45.03
CA GLU A 17 -5.51 26.82 45.47
C GLU A 17 -6.90 27.19 44.91
N PRO A 18 -7.62 26.28 44.21
CA PRO A 18 -8.95 26.59 43.66
C PRO A 18 -10.03 26.79 44.74
N THR A 19 -9.87 26.13 45.89
CA THR A 19 -10.81 26.18 47.03
C THR A 19 -10.07 26.49 48.34
N PRO A 20 -9.55 27.72 48.51
CA PRO A 20 -8.92 28.14 49.76
C PRO A 20 -9.96 28.20 50.91
N THR A 21 -11.21 28.50 50.57
CA THR A 21 -12.38 28.29 51.41
C THR A 21 -13.22 27.14 50.83
N ASN A 22 -13.76 26.30 51.73
CA ASN A 22 -14.60 25.18 51.31
C ASN A 22 -15.86 25.70 50.60
N TRP A 23 -16.10 25.24 49.37
CA TRP A 23 -17.26 25.64 48.58
C TRP A 23 -18.41 24.67 48.83
N ASN A 24 -19.43 25.04 49.60
CA ASN A 24 -20.56 24.16 49.96
C ASN A 24 -20.09 22.78 50.48
N GLY A 25 -19.04 22.75 51.31
CA GLY A 25 -18.44 21.51 51.83
C GLY A 25 -17.50 20.78 50.87
N PHE A 26 -17.33 21.27 49.63
CA PHE A 26 -16.37 20.73 48.67
C PHE A 26 -14.99 21.42 48.81
N LYS A 27 -13.94 20.60 48.87
CA LYS A 27 -12.54 21.03 48.82
C LYS A 27 -11.80 20.30 47.69
N TRP A 28 -11.26 21.05 46.75
CA TRP A 28 -10.42 20.52 45.68
C TRP A 28 -9.03 20.20 46.25
N THR A 29 -8.70 18.91 46.36
CA THR A 29 -7.39 18.45 46.81
C THR A 29 -6.38 18.40 45.66
N PRO A 30 -5.11 18.74 45.89
CA PRO A 30 -4.09 18.68 44.86
C PRO A 30 -3.90 17.23 44.38
N PHE A 31 -3.63 17.08 43.08
CA PHE A 31 -3.35 15.76 42.50
C PHE A 31 -2.00 15.25 43.01
N THR A 32 -1.98 14.02 43.54
CA THR A 32 -0.74 13.30 43.88
C THR A 32 -0.72 11.96 43.15
N ASN A 33 0.48 11.47 42.80
CA ASN A 33 0.64 10.20 42.08
C ASN A 33 0.07 9.00 42.86
N GLU A 34 0.03 9.08 44.19
CA GLU A 34 -0.51 8.04 45.07
C GLU A 34 -2.04 8.05 45.13
N SER A 35 -2.65 9.23 45.20
CA SER A 35 -4.09 9.36 45.40
C SER A 35 -4.88 9.43 44.08
N ALA A 36 -4.24 9.89 43.00
CA ALA A 36 -4.84 10.13 41.69
C ALA A 36 -6.23 10.79 41.76
N GLN A 37 -6.41 11.72 42.70
CA GLN A 37 -7.69 12.38 42.94
C GLN A 37 -7.91 13.51 41.94
N TYR A 38 -9.11 13.59 41.40
CA TYR A 38 -9.53 14.70 40.55
C TYR A 38 -10.93 15.19 40.91
N ALA A 39 -11.19 16.46 40.59
CA ALA A 39 -12.48 17.10 40.81
C ALA A 39 -13.35 16.96 39.56
N ILE A 40 -14.58 16.47 39.73
CA ILE A 40 -15.63 16.53 38.71
C ILE A 40 -16.48 17.76 39.00
N LEU A 41 -16.41 18.75 38.11
CA LEU A 41 -17.03 20.07 38.27
C LEU A 41 -18.49 20.11 37.81
N ASP A 42 -19.24 19.05 38.09
CA ASP A 42 -20.70 19.02 37.93
C ASP A 42 -21.40 19.82 39.04
N LEU A 43 -22.72 20.02 38.92
CA LEU A 43 -23.54 20.46 40.03
C LEU A 43 -24.33 19.26 40.57
N PRO A 44 -24.08 18.79 41.81
CA PRO A 44 -23.05 19.25 42.76
C PRO A 44 -21.63 18.72 42.43
N PRO A 45 -20.56 19.43 42.83
CA PRO A 45 -19.19 19.03 42.56
C PRO A 45 -18.84 17.77 43.36
N ARG A 46 -18.11 16.85 42.72
CA ARG A 46 -17.76 15.55 43.30
C ARG A 46 -16.26 15.30 43.20
N LYS A 47 -15.73 14.52 44.15
CA LYS A 47 -14.36 14.00 44.09
C LYS A 47 -14.41 12.61 43.48
N ALA A 48 -13.53 12.35 42.54
CA ALA A 48 -13.32 11.03 41.98
C ALA A 48 -11.88 10.59 42.20
N ILE A 49 -11.70 9.29 42.36
CA ILE A 49 -10.41 8.65 42.62
C ILE A 49 -10.13 7.73 41.44
N GLY A 50 -8.94 7.83 40.86
CA GLY A 50 -8.47 6.90 39.84
C GLY A 50 -7.98 7.59 38.57
N SER A 51 -7.72 6.78 37.55
CA SER A 51 -7.16 7.27 36.29
C SER A 51 -8.24 7.97 35.46
N LEU A 52 -8.03 9.25 35.20
CA LEU A 52 -8.89 10.06 34.35
C LEU A 52 -8.87 9.51 32.91
N HIS A 53 -10.04 9.16 32.39
CA HIS A 53 -10.24 8.58 31.05
C HIS A 53 -9.53 7.23 30.79
N TRP A 54 -9.30 6.43 31.83
CA TRP A 54 -8.93 5.02 31.63
C TRP A 54 -10.07 4.28 30.89
N PRO A 55 -9.77 3.44 29.87
CA PRO A 55 -8.46 3.00 29.39
C PRO A 55 -7.83 3.84 28.25
N VAL A 56 -8.56 4.82 27.72
CA VAL A 56 -8.21 5.55 26.49
C VAL A 56 -6.88 6.31 26.59
N THR A 57 -6.58 6.92 27.74
CA THR A 57 -5.31 7.66 27.93
C THR A 57 -4.07 6.77 27.94
N ASN A 58 -4.18 5.55 28.48
CA ASN A 58 -3.09 4.58 28.45
C ASN A 58 -2.84 4.08 27.03
N PHE A 59 -3.89 3.89 26.24
CA PHE A 59 -3.77 3.51 24.84
C PHE A 59 -2.91 4.53 24.07
N TRP A 60 -3.29 5.82 24.13
CA TRP A 60 -2.59 6.88 23.38
C TRP A 60 -1.19 7.20 23.89
N ASN A 61 -0.90 6.98 25.18
CA ASN A 61 0.43 7.29 25.75
C ASN A 61 1.39 6.10 25.69
N LYS A 62 0.89 4.86 25.76
CA LYS A 62 1.74 3.66 25.86
C LYS A 62 1.61 2.76 24.64
N GLU A 63 0.38 2.43 24.24
CA GLU A 63 0.16 1.39 23.22
C GLU A 63 0.44 1.89 21.81
N THR A 64 0.11 3.14 21.50
CA THR A 64 0.45 3.78 20.21
C THR A 64 1.95 3.79 19.94
N ALA A 65 2.76 4.09 20.96
CA ALA A 65 4.21 4.08 20.85
C ALA A 65 4.76 2.66 20.61
N LEU A 66 4.06 1.62 21.09
CA LEU A 66 4.39 0.23 20.79
C LEU A 66 3.96 -0.15 19.37
N LEU A 67 2.78 0.28 18.94
CA LEU A 67 2.27 0.05 17.58
C LEU A 67 3.16 0.72 16.52
N GLU A 68 3.65 1.92 16.79
CA GLU A 68 4.59 2.61 15.90
C GLU A 68 5.90 1.80 15.74
N LYS A 69 6.47 1.32 16.84
CA LYS A 69 7.67 0.47 16.81
C LYS A 69 7.44 -0.83 16.02
N LEU A 70 6.25 -1.43 16.14
CA LEU A 70 5.89 -2.62 15.40
C LEU A 70 5.67 -2.34 13.91
N SER A 71 5.00 -1.24 13.55
CA SER A 71 4.79 -0.83 12.15
C SER A 71 6.10 -0.52 11.45
N LEU A 72 7.04 0.15 12.12
CA LEU A 72 8.39 0.37 11.60
C LEU A 72 9.18 -0.93 11.41
N ARG A 73 8.92 -1.96 12.23
CA ARG A 73 9.51 -3.30 12.08
C ARG A 73 8.83 -4.14 11.00
N GLU A 74 7.56 -3.90 10.72
CA GLU A 74 6.83 -4.61 9.65
C GLU A 74 7.16 -4.06 8.26
N LYS A 75 7.41 -2.75 8.16
CA LYS A 75 7.86 -2.10 6.92
C LYS A 75 9.03 -2.81 6.22
N PRO A 76 10.15 -3.18 6.88
CA PRO A 76 11.24 -3.91 6.23
C PRO A 76 10.86 -5.32 5.76
N VAL A 77 9.83 -5.96 6.34
CA VAL A 77 9.33 -7.27 5.91
C VAL A 77 8.46 -7.15 4.65
N GLN A 78 7.67 -6.08 4.55
CA GLN A 78 6.89 -5.78 3.35
C GLN A 78 7.79 -5.38 2.16
N THR A 79 8.87 -4.62 2.39
CA THR A 79 9.82 -4.29 1.31
C THR A 79 10.46 -5.53 0.69
N LEU A 80 10.81 -6.53 1.51
CA LEU A 80 11.40 -7.79 1.02
C LEU A 80 10.40 -8.66 0.25
N SER A 81 9.12 -8.65 0.66
CA SER A 81 8.06 -9.38 -0.05
C SER A 81 7.69 -8.70 -1.37
N GLU A 82 7.72 -7.36 -1.40
CA GLU A 82 7.48 -6.57 -2.61
C GLU A 82 8.64 -6.70 -3.61
N GLU A 83 9.88 -6.83 -3.12
CA GLU A 83 11.06 -7.15 -3.94
C GLU A 83 10.93 -8.53 -4.61
N LEU A 84 10.52 -9.58 -3.87
CA LEU A 84 10.22 -10.89 -4.46
C LEU A 84 9.09 -10.83 -5.52
N THR A 85 8.10 -9.96 -5.33
CA THR A 85 6.96 -9.80 -6.26
C THR A 85 7.37 -9.08 -7.55
N ALA A 86 8.40 -8.22 -7.51
CA ALA A 86 8.92 -7.53 -8.68
C ALA A 86 9.59 -8.50 -9.67
N ASP A 87 10.29 -9.51 -9.16
CA ASP A 87 10.90 -10.56 -9.96
C ASP A 87 9.85 -11.43 -10.69
N GLU A 88 8.74 -11.74 -10.03
CA GLU A 88 7.60 -12.44 -10.67
C GLU A 88 7.03 -11.61 -11.83
N ARG A 89 6.86 -10.29 -11.64
CA ARG A 89 6.40 -9.39 -12.72
C ARG A 89 7.38 -9.35 -13.90
N LEU A 90 8.69 -9.42 -13.62
CA LEU A 90 9.73 -9.47 -14.64
C LEU A 90 9.65 -10.78 -15.44
N GLN A 91 9.39 -11.90 -14.77
CA GLN A 91 9.16 -13.19 -15.41
C GLN A 91 7.90 -13.20 -16.28
N LEU A 92 6.77 -12.66 -15.79
CA LEU A 92 5.54 -12.52 -16.58
C LEU A 92 5.73 -11.62 -17.82
N ALA A 93 6.54 -10.57 -17.72
CA ALA A 93 6.90 -9.73 -18.86
C ALA A 93 7.76 -10.50 -19.89
N ALA A 94 8.67 -11.37 -19.43
CA ALA A 94 9.45 -12.25 -20.29
C ALA A 94 8.56 -13.27 -21.03
N TYR A 95 7.57 -13.87 -20.35
CA TYR A 95 6.62 -14.80 -20.98
C TYR A 95 5.76 -14.14 -22.07
N ARG A 96 5.32 -12.89 -21.86
CA ARG A 96 4.58 -12.14 -22.89
C ARG A 96 5.43 -11.90 -24.15
N ARG A 97 6.72 -11.66 -24.00
CA ARG A 97 7.66 -11.49 -25.13
C ARG A 97 7.95 -12.83 -25.83
N ALA A 98 8.03 -13.92 -25.06
CA ALA A 98 8.24 -15.27 -25.60
C ALA A 98 7.09 -15.72 -26.51
N TRP A 99 5.85 -15.28 -26.25
CA TRP A 99 4.71 -15.53 -27.13
C TRP A 99 4.93 -14.97 -28.55
N TRP A 100 5.39 -13.72 -28.66
CA TRP A 100 5.69 -13.12 -29.98
C TRP A 100 6.83 -13.85 -30.70
N ALA A 101 7.85 -14.30 -29.96
CA ALA A 101 8.95 -15.08 -30.52
C ALA A 101 8.50 -16.42 -31.10
N LEU A 102 7.52 -17.09 -30.46
CA LEU A 102 6.95 -18.34 -30.95
C LEU A 102 6.24 -18.16 -32.30
N TRP A 103 5.44 -17.10 -32.45
CA TRP A 103 4.78 -16.79 -33.72
C TRP A 103 5.75 -16.40 -34.84
N LEU A 104 6.83 -15.68 -34.50
CA LEU A 104 7.89 -15.37 -35.47
C LEU A 104 8.56 -16.64 -36.00
N LEU A 105 8.85 -17.61 -35.13
CA LEU A 105 9.44 -18.89 -35.53
C LEU A 105 8.52 -19.69 -36.46
N VAL A 106 7.22 -19.73 -36.15
CA VAL A 106 6.22 -20.39 -37.01
C VAL A 106 6.16 -19.72 -38.39
N GLY A 107 6.15 -18.38 -38.44
CA GLY A 107 6.17 -17.62 -39.68
C GLY A 107 7.42 -17.90 -40.53
N MET A 108 8.59 -17.96 -39.90
CA MET A 108 9.85 -18.28 -40.57
C MET A 108 9.86 -19.68 -41.18
N ILE A 109 9.37 -20.69 -40.45
CA ILE A 109 9.27 -22.07 -40.96
C ILE A 109 8.33 -22.14 -42.15
N ALA A 110 7.17 -21.47 -42.07
CA ALA A 110 6.23 -21.41 -43.20
C ALA A 110 6.89 -20.79 -44.44
N LEU A 111 7.61 -19.67 -44.27
CA LEU A 111 8.31 -18.99 -45.35
C LEU A 111 9.34 -19.91 -46.03
N VAL A 112 10.13 -20.67 -45.26
CA VAL A 112 11.11 -21.64 -45.80
C VAL A 112 10.43 -22.75 -46.59
N ILE A 113 9.31 -23.29 -46.09
CA ILE A 113 8.54 -24.33 -46.79
C ILE A 113 8.01 -23.79 -48.12
N TRP A 114 7.45 -22.58 -48.11
CA TRP A 114 6.93 -21.94 -49.33
C TRP A 114 8.03 -21.65 -50.35
N ILE A 115 9.18 -21.13 -49.92
CA ILE A 115 10.33 -20.92 -50.82
C ILE A 115 10.78 -22.25 -51.42
N SER A 116 10.89 -23.31 -50.62
CA SER A 116 11.28 -24.65 -51.09
C SER A 116 10.33 -25.16 -52.17
N VAL A 117 9.01 -25.06 -51.94
CA VAL A 117 7.99 -25.46 -52.92
C VAL A 117 8.11 -24.65 -54.22
N ILE A 118 8.27 -23.33 -54.12
CA ILE A 118 8.44 -22.46 -55.30
C ILE A 118 9.69 -22.85 -56.08
N CYS A 119 10.82 -23.09 -55.42
CA CYS A 119 12.06 -23.54 -56.05
C CYS A 119 11.87 -24.89 -56.78
N VAL A 120 11.16 -25.84 -56.18
CA VAL A 120 10.85 -27.13 -56.82
C VAL A 120 9.96 -26.97 -58.04
N VAL A 121 8.96 -26.07 -58.00
CA VAL A 121 8.08 -25.80 -59.13
C VAL A 121 8.85 -25.12 -60.27
N VAL A 122 9.63 -24.09 -59.98
CA VAL A 122 10.43 -23.37 -60.99
C VAL A 122 11.43 -24.32 -61.65
N THR A 123 12.14 -25.14 -60.88
CA THR A 123 13.08 -26.13 -61.42
C THR A 123 12.41 -27.20 -62.28
N ARG A 124 11.18 -27.61 -61.94
CA ARG A 124 10.38 -28.50 -62.80
C ARG A 124 9.90 -27.81 -64.09
N CYS A 125 9.46 -26.56 -64.03
CA CYS A 125 9.03 -25.80 -65.20
C CYS A 125 10.20 -25.47 -66.15
N HIS A 126 11.41 -25.31 -65.62
CA HIS A 126 12.62 -25.09 -66.40
C HIS A 126 13.25 -26.38 -66.97
N SER A 127 12.62 -27.54 -66.76
CA SER A 127 13.08 -28.81 -67.34
C SER A 127 13.16 -28.69 -68.88
N PRO A 128 14.31 -29.01 -69.51
CA PRO A 128 14.61 -28.69 -70.90
C PRO A 128 13.81 -29.48 -71.96
N ARG A 129 12.68 -30.09 -71.60
CA ARG A 129 11.78 -30.79 -72.53
C ARG A 129 10.76 -29.91 -73.24
N ALA A 130 10.62 -28.65 -72.85
CA ALA A 130 9.78 -27.67 -73.53
C ALA A 130 10.61 -26.77 -74.47
N LYS A 131 11.25 -27.36 -75.49
CA LYS A 131 11.61 -26.57 -76.68
C LYS A 131 10.41 -26.60 -77.62
N PRO A 132 9.73 -25.48 -77.92
CA PRO A 132 8.78 -25.45 -79.01
C PRO A 132 9.54 -25.72 -80.32
N TYR A 133 9.02 -26.64 -81.13
CA TYR A 133 9.57 -26.95 -82.45
C TYR A 133 9.55 -25.68 -83.31
N ASN A 134 10.71 -25.27 -83.82
CA ASN A 134 10.79 -24.28 -84.89
C ASN A 134 10.54 -25.00 -86.22
N ASN A 135 9.28 -25.13 -86.61
CA ASN A 135 8.86 -25.56 -87.95
C ASN A 135 7.94 -24.51 -88.57
N ILE A 136 8.53 -23.36 -88.91
CA ILE A 136 7.93 -22.41 -89.86
C ILE A 136 8.65 -22.62 -91.19
N VAL A 137 8.02 -23.40 -92.07
CA VAL A 137 8.34 -23.43 -93.49
C VAL A 137 7.78 -22.15 -94.09
N VAL A 138 8.65 -21.18 -94.39
CA VAL A 138 8.30 -20.06 -95.27
C VAL A 138 8.69 -20.46 -96.67
N ASN A 139 7.69 -20.84 -97.46
CA ASN A 139 7.81 -21.01 -98.91
C ASN A 139 7.79 -19.61 -99.55
N ARG A 140 8.87 -19.23 -100.25
CA ARG A 140 8.82 -18.26 -101.36
C ARG A 140 9.97 -18.49 -102.31
#